data_AF-A0A3M1G4C4-F1
#
_entry.id   AF-A0A3M1G4C4-F1
#
_cell.length_a   1.000
_cell.length_b   1.000
_cell.length_c   1.000
_cell.angle_alpha   90.00
_cell.angle_beta   90.00
_cell.angle_gamma   90.00
#
_symmetry.space_group_name_H-M   'P 1'
#
loop_
_entity.id
_entity.type
_entity.pdbx_description
1 polymer ?
#
loop_
_entity_poly.entity_id
_entity_poly.type
_entity_poly.pdbx_seq_one_letter_code
_entity_poly.pdbx_strand_id
1 'polypeptide(L)' 'AAADYWRIGLDGGAETTLAQALPAGPVCLVLGAEGSGLRPNTAAHCDQLARLPIRPRVDSLNVSNAAAVALYALSQERG' A
#
# COMPACT_ATOMS: atom_id res chain seq x y z
N ALA A 1 -9.29 -20.91 10.70
CA ALA A 1 -8.82 -19.60 11.20
C ALA A 1 -8.74 -18.68 10.00
N ALA A 2 -9.37 -17.51 10.04
CA ALA A 2 -9.06 -16.49 9.05
C ALA A 2 -7.56 -16.17 9.20
N ALA A 3 -6.80 -16.21 8.12
CA ALA A 3 -5.38 -15.87 8.22
C ALA A 3 -5.28 -14.40 8.66
N ASP A 4 -4.54 -14.14 9.74
CA ASP A 4 -4.26 -12.80 10.23
C ASP A 4 -3.28 -12.13 9.26
N TYR A 5 -3.81 -11.43 8.26
CA TYR A 5 -3.02 -10.61 7.34
C TYR A 5 -2.85 -9.21 7.90
N TRP A 6 -1.65 -8.66 7.79
CA TRP A 6 -1.41 -7.23 8.02
C TRP A 6 -1.92 -6.42 6.83
N ARG A 7 -2.91 -5.56 7.04
CA ARG A 7 -3.58 -4.78 6.00
C ARG A 7 -2.85 -3.46 5.77
N ILE A 8 -2.27 -3.30 4.59
CA ILE A 8 -1.57 -2.08 4.20
C ILE A 8 -2.39 -1.37 3.12
N GLY A 9 -2.92 -0.19 3.46
CA GLY A 9 -3.57 0.69 2.50
C GLY A 9 -2.56 1.53 1.73
N LEU A 10 -2.61 1.50 0.39
CA LEU A 10 -1.81 2.41 -0.43
C LEU A 10 -2.47 3.78 -0.54
N ASP A 11 -1.79 4.80 -0.01
CA ASP A 11 -2.21 6.20 -0.05
C ASP A 11 -0.99 7.08 -0.37
N GLY A 12 -1.08 7.92 -1.40
CA GLY A 12 -0.02 8.84 -1.78
C GLY A 12 0.28 9.90 -0.71
N GLY A 13 -0.70 10.23 0.14
CA GLY A 13 -0.57 11.16 1.25
C GLY A 13 0.04 10.55 2.52
N ALA A 14 0.25 9.23 2.58
CA ALA A 14 0.79 8.58 3.77
C ALA A 14 2.23 9.03 4.06
N GLU A 15 2.58 9.18 5.34
CA GLU A 15 3.93 9.59 5.74
C GLU A 15 4.97 8.48 5.57
N THR A 16 4.55 7.23 5.83
CA THR A 16 5.40 6.05 5.78
C THR A 16 5.51 5.50 4.36
N THR A 17 6.70 5.12 3.94
CA THR A 17 6.87 4.43 2.65
C THR A 17 6.45 2.96 2.76
N LEU A 18 6.02 2.34 1.65
CA LEU A 18 5.69 0.92 1.63
C LEU A 18 6.84 0.08 2.20
N ALA A 19 8.09 0.37 1.83
CA ALA A 19 9.24 -0.37 2.31
C ALA A 19 9.41 -0.36 3.84
N GLN A 20 9.01 0.72 4.50
CA GLN A 20 9.04 0.87 5.97
C GLN A 20 7.83 0.22 6.66
N ALA A 21 6.70 0.10 5.97
CA ALA A 21 5.45 -0.45 6.49
C ALA A 21 5.35 -1.99 6.40
N LEU A 22 6.27 -2.63 5.70
CA LEU A 22 6.22 -4.08 5.44
C LEU A 22 6.61 -4.90 6.69
N PRO A 23 5.72 -5.76 7.21
CA PRO A 23 6.03 -6.69 8.30
C PRO A 23 6.76 -7.94 7.79
N ALA A 24 7.22 -8.78 8.72
CA ALA A 24 7.77 -10.11 8.40
C ALA A 24 6.69 -11.16 8.06
N GLY A 25 5.42 -10.85 8.33
CA GLY A 25 4.28 -11.76 8.18
C GLY A 25 3.50 -11.58 6.87
N PRO A 26 2.39 -12.32 6.71
CA PRO A 26 1.55 -12.24 5.53
C PRO A 26 0.87 -10.86 5.42
N VAL A 27 0.87 -10.29 4.21
CA VAL A 27 0.35 -8.94 3.93
C VAL A 27 -0.89 -9.01 3.04
N CYS A 28 -1.89 -8.18 3.36
CA CYS A 28 -3.00 -7.86 2.49
C CYS A 28 -2.85 -6.42 2.00
N LEU A 29 -2.64 -6.22 0.69
CA LEU A 29 -2.65 -4.90 0.09
C LEU A 29 -4.08 -4.41 -0.13
N VAL A 30 -4.37 -3.19 0.31
CA VAL A 30 -5.65 -2.53 0.12
C VAL A 30 -5.45 -1.35 -0.83
N LEU A 31 -6.12 -1.41 -1.97
CA LEU A 31 -5.98 -0.45 -3.06
C LEU A 31 -7.25 0.39 -3.18
N GLY A 32 -7.06 1.69 -3.40
CA GLY A 32 -8.15 2.63 -3.67
C GLY A 32 -8.66 2.55 -5.10
N ALA A 33 -9.77 3.22 -5.36
CA ALA A 33 -10.21 3.46 -6.73
C ALA A 33 -9.33 4.53 -7.39
N GLU A 34 -9.20 4.48 -8.71
CA GLU A 34 -8.49 5.51 -9.48
C GLU A 34 -9.12 6.90 -9.25
N GLY A 35 -8.29 7.91 -9.04
CA GLY A 35 -8.71 9.28 -8.74
C GLY A 35 -9.15 9.49 -7.28
N SER A 36 -10.19 8.79 -6.82
CA SER A 36 -10.74 9.01 -5.47
C SER A 36 -9.91 8.38 -4.36
N GLY A 37 -8.97 7.48 -4.69
CA GLY A 37 -8.12 6.80 -3.73
C GLY A 37 -8.89 5.86 -2.79
N LEU A 38 -8.32 5.63 -1.61
CA LEU A 38 -8.94 4.83 -0.56
C LEU A 38 -10.08 5.60 0.11
N ARG A 39 -11.22 4.93 0.31
CA ARG A 39 -12.33 5.51 1.09
C ARG A 39 -11.90 5.65 2.56
N PRO A 40 -12.28 6.72 3.26
CA PRO A 40 -11.90 6.93 4.66
C PRO A 40 -12.22 5.75 5.59
N ASN A 41 -13.39 5.14 5.41
CA ASN A 41 -13.77 3.95 6.18
C ASN A 41 -12.85 2.75 5.89
N THR A 42 -12.47 2.53 4.63
CA THR A 42 -11.54 1.46 4.25
C THR A 42 -10.14 1.73 4.84
N ALA A 43 -9.67 2.96 4.75
CA ALA A 43 -8.39 3.37 5.34
C ALA A 43 -8.35 3.18 6.86
N ALA A 44 -9.44 3.50 7.56
CA ALA A 44 -9.55 3.30 9.02
C ALA A 44 -9.50 1.84 9.47
N HIS A 45 -9.74 0.89 8.57
CA HIS A 45 -9.62 -0.54 8.84
C HIS A 45 -8.28 -1.14 8.36
N CYS A 46 -7.38 -0.33 7.81
CA CYS A 46 -6.02 -0.79 7.53
C CYS A 46 -5.20 -0.74 8.83
N ASP A 47 -4.30 -1.71 9.01
CA ASP A 47 -3.35 -1.70 10.12
C ASP A 47 -2.30 -0.59 9.93
N GLN A 48 -2.00 -0.25 8.67
CA GLN A 48 -1.11 0.83 8.31
C GLN A 48 -1.47 1.43 6.95
N LEU A 49 -1.21 2.74 6.78
CA LEU A 49 -1.20 3.41 5.49
C LEU A 49 0.24 3.64 5.03
N ALA A 50 0.48 3.43 3.74
CA ALA A 50 1.81 3.59 3.17
C ALA A 50 1.78 4.16 1.76
N ARG A 51 2.83 4.91 1.40
CA ARG A 51 3.02 5.47 0.05
C ARG A 51 4.11 4.74 -0.72
N LEU A 52 3.97 4.72 -2.04
CA LEU A 52 5.10 4.44 -2.92
C LEU A 52 5.91 5.73 -3.12
N PRO A 53 7.26 5.68 -3.07
CA PRO A 53 8.08 6.84 -3.40
C PRO A 53 7.89 7.21 -4.88
N ILE A 54 7.29 8.37 -5.14
CA ILE A 54 7.12 8.91 -6.50
C ILE A 54 7.79 10.28 -6.61
N ARG A 55 8.12 10.69 -7.83
CA ARG A 55 8.73 12.00 -8.06
C ARG A 55 7.68 13.10 -7.80
N PRO A 56 8.04 14.24 -7.19
CA PRO A 56 7.08 15.31 -6.86
C PRO A 56 6.33 15.92 -8.05
N ARG A 57 6.79 15.68 -9.29
CA ARG A 57 6.15 16.17 -10.52
C ARG A 57 4.98 15.30 -10.99
N VAL A 58 4.66 14.25 -10.24
CA VAL A 58 3.57 13.30 -10.52
C VAL A 58 2.71 13.23 -9.28
N ASP A 59 1.43 13.58 -9.42
CA ASP A 59 0.50 13.64 -8.29
C ASP A 59 0.13 12.23 -7.77
N SER A 60 -0.01 11.26 -8.68
CA SER A 60 -0.30 9.87 -8.34
C SER A 60 0.09 8.91 -9.46
N LEU A 61 0.24 7.62 -9.12
CA LEU A 61 0.32 6.55 -10.10
C LEU A 61 -1.07 6.02 -10.40
N ASN A 62 -1.26 5.53 -11.62
CA ASN A 62 -2.39 4.66 -11.92
C ASN A 62 -2.43 3.48 -10.93
N VAL A 63 -3.63 3.10 -10.49
CA VAL A 63 -3.84 2.05 -9.47
C VAL A 63 -3.18 0.72 -9.85
N SER A 64 -3.21 0.34 -11.13
CA SER A 64 -2.59 -0.92 -11.59
C SER A 64 -1.06 -0.87 -11.52
N ASN A 65 -0.45 0.28 -11.86
CA ASN A 65 0.99 0.48 -11.74
C ASN A 65 1.42 0.47 -10.27
N ALA A 66 0.66 1.14 -9.40
CA ALA A 66 0.91 1.12 -7.96
C ALA A 66 0.82 -0.31 -7.40
N ALA A 67 -0.21 -1.07 -7.79
CA ALA A 67 -0.37 -2.46 -7.39
C ALA A 67 0.78 -3.33 -7.87
N ALA A 68 1.19 -3.21 -9.14
CA ALA A 68 2.30 -3.98 -9.71
C ALA A 68 3.62 -3.72 -8.96
N VAL A 69 3.94 -2.46 -8.69
CA VAL A 69 5.15 -2.08 -7.94
C VAL A 69 5.09 -2.57 -6.49
N ALA A 70 3.93 -2.45 -5.84
CA ALA A 70 3.75 -2.89 -4.46
C ALA A 70 3.84 -4.42 -4.32
N LEU A 71 3.22 -5.17 -5.24
CA LEU A 71 3.31 -6.63 -5.29
C LEU A 71 4.73 -7.08 -5.58
N TYR A 72 5.44 -6.41 -6.49
CA TYR A 72 6.86 -6.67 -6.72
C TYR A 72 7.68 -6.43 -5.46
N ALA A 73 7.47 -5.32 -4.75
CA ALA A 73 8.17 -5.04 -3.51
C ALA A 73 7.89 -6.09 -2.40
N LEU A 74 6.69 -6.67 -2.40
CA LEU A 74 6.30 -7.77 -1.51
C LEU A 74 6.89 -9.13 -1.91
N SER A 75 7.10 -9.36 -3.21
CA SER A 75 7.65 -10.64 -3.69
C SER A 75 9.15 -10.75 -3.48
N GLN A 76 9.86 -9.64 -3.27
CA GLN A 76 11.28 -9.67 -2.97
C GLN A 76 11.50 -10.30 -1.59
N GLU A 77 12.27 -11.38 -1.54
CA GLU A 77 12.79 -11.91 -0.28
C GLU A 77 13.58 -10.81 0.44
N ARG A 78 13.08 -10.46 1.62
CA ARG A 78 13.76 -9.59 2.56
C ARG A 78 14.59 -10.50 3.44
N GLY A 79 15.90 -10.57 3.17
CA GLY A 79 16.86 -11.37 3.94
C GLY A 79 16.85 -11.05 5.43
#